data_AF-A0A659U9J4-F1
#
_entry.id   AF-A0A659U9J4-F1
#
_cell.length_a   1.000
_cell.length_b   1.000
_cell.length_c   1.000
_cell.angle_alpha   90.00
_cell.angle_beta   90.00
_cell.angle_gamma   90.00
#
_symmetry.space_group_name_H-M   'P 1'
#
loop_
_entity.id
_entity.type
_entity.pdbx_description
1 polymer ?
#
loop_
_entity_poly.entity_id
_entity_poly.type
_entity_poly.pdbx_seq_one_letter_code
_entity_poly.pdbx_strand_id
1 'polypeptide(L)'
;IDKGDFVRIEEDEIEAVQIESSHTMSLDGFVDKASIEQIYLDTPYYVAPADTVSEEAFAVIRDAMAGKKMAGLARIVLYSRERPVVIEPLGKGMVLTT
;
A
#
# COMPACT_ATOMS: atom_id res chain seq x y z
N ILE A 1 18.33 34.76 -1.83
CA ILE A 1 17.54 34.12 -2.90
C ILE A 1 17.92 34.87 -4.17
N ASP A 2 18.84 34.32 -4.94
CA ASP A 2 19.37 34.95 -6.14
C ASP A 2 19.20 33.99 -7.34
N LYS A 3 19.19 34.57 -8.54
CA LYS A 3 18.68 34.02 -9.80
C LYS A 3 19.22 32.63 -10.19
N GLY A 4 18.29 31.69 -10.41
CA GLY A 4 18.36 30.75 -11.54
C GLY A 4 19.30 29.55 -11.40
N ASP A 5 19.24 28.82 -10.28
CA ASP A 5 19.90 27.51 -10.20
C ASP A 5 19.12 26.47 -11.03
N PHE A 6 19.71 26.03 -12.13
CA PHE A 6 19.24 24.87 -12.90
C PHE A 6 20.05 23.65 -12.46
N VAL A 7 19.38 22.68 -11.84
CA VAL A 7 19.97 21.36 -11.58
C VAL A 7 19.90 20.58 -12.89
N ARG A 8 21.06 20.29 -13.48
CA ARG A 8 21.18 19.43 -14.65
C ARG A 8 21.10 17.99 -14.17
N ILE A 9 19.91 17.40 -14.31
CA ILE A 9 19.66 15.98 -14.03
C ILE A 9 19.96 15.22 -15.32
N GLU A 10 20.94 14.32 -15.27
CA GLU A 10 21.25 13.42 -16.39
C GLU A 10 20.23 12.26 -16.43
N GLU A 11 20.01 11.62 -17.59
CA GLU A 11 18.97 10.57 -17.74
C GLU A 11 19.22 9.36 -16.81
N ASP A 12 20.49 9.07 -16.50
CA ASP A 12 20.92 8.02 -15.56
C ASP A 12 20.63 8.38 -14.09
N GLU A 13 20.66 9.66 -13.72
CA GLU A 13 20.21 10.12 -12.39
C GLU A 13 18.68 10.00 -12.24
N ILE A 14 17.92 10.17 -13.33
CA ILE A 14 16.47 9.93 -13.33
C ILE A 14 16.17 8.44 -13.15
N GLU A 15 16.89 7.56 -13.85
CA GLU A 15 16.76 6.10 -13.70
C GLU A 15 17.16 5.63 -12.30
N ALA A 16 18.24 6.16 -11.72
CA ALA A 16 18.68 5.80 -10.37
C ALA A 16 17.71 6.27 -9.26
N VAL A 17 16.89 7.29 -9.53
CA VAL A 17 15.84 7.78 -8.61
C VAL A 17 14.49 7.07 -8.85
N GLN A 18 14.35 6.26 -9.92
CA GLN A 18 13.13 5.48 -10.09
C GLN A 18 12.94 4.60 -8.86
N ILE A 19 11.81 4.79 -8.20
CA ILE A 19 11.40 3.96 -7.08
C ILE A 19 11.34 2.53 -7.62
N GLU A 20 12.27 1.68 -7.17
CA GLU A 20 12.25 0.27 -7.53
C GLU A 20 10.85 -0.27 -7.25
N SER A 21 10.21 -0.84 -8.27
CA SER A 21 8.92 -1.52 -8.11
C SER A 21 9.14 -2.79 -7.30
N SER A 22 9.26 -2.67 -5.97
CA SER A 22 9.26 -3.83 -5.10
C SER A 22 7.88 -4.49 -5.20
N HIS A 23 7.82 -5.70 -5.76
CA HIS A 23 6.61 -6.53 -5.76
C HIS A 23 6.19 -6.98 -4.34
N THR A 24 6.95 -6.58 -3.33
CA THR A 24 6.68 -6.83 -1.92
C THR A 24 6.01 -5.62 -1.31
N MET A 25 4.80 -5.80 -0.78
CA MET A 25 4.08 -4.80 0.00
C MET A 25 4.39 -4.97 1.48
N SER A 26 4.85 -3.90 2.13
CA SER A 26 5.12 -3.87 3.57
C SER A 26 3.98 -3.17 4.31
N LEU A 27 3.50 -3.79 5.37
CA LEU A 27 2.50 -3.19 6.25
C LEU A 27 3.18 -2.27 7.27
N ASP A 28 2.80 -0.99 7.31
CA ASP A 28 3.32 0.00 8.25
C ASP A 28 2.69 -0.15 9.64
N GLY A 29 1.44 -0.62 9.70
CA GLY A 29 0.75 -0.84 10.97
C GLY A 29 -0.75 -1.07 10.81
N PHE A 30 -1.45 -1.06 11.95
CA PHE A 30 -2.90 -1.23 12.03
C PHE A 30 -3.54 -0.07 12.79
N VAL A 31 -4.70 0.38 12.33
CA VAL A 31 -5.50 1.44 12.93
C VAL A 31 -6.95 1.00 13.06
N ASP A 32 -7.73 1.66 13.92
CA ASP A 32 -9.18 1.42 13.99
C ASP A 32 -9.81 1.74 12.62
N LYS A 33 -10.55 0.79 12.08
CA LYS A 33 -11.26 0.98 10.81
C LYS A 33 -12.17 2.22 10.82
N ALA A 34 -12.77 2.52 11.98
CA ALA A 34 -13.67 3.67 12.12
C ALA A 34 -12.95 5.03 12.10
N SER A 35 -11.61 5.07 12.26
CA SER A 35 -10.84 6.31 12.16
C SER A 35 -10.54 6.72 10.72
N ILE A 36 -10.88 5.88 9.74
CA ILE A 36 -10.66 6.14 8.31
C ILE A 36 -11.98 6.61 7.71
N GLU A 37 -12.04 7.89 7.36
CA GLU A 37 -13.19 8.45 6.66
C GLU A 37 -13.19 8.04 5.18
N GLN A 38 -14.37 7.79 4.60
CA GLN A 38 -14.51 7.37 3.20
C GLN A 38 -13.92 8.36 2.20
N ILE A 39 -13.78 9.63 2.57
CA ILE A 39 -13.20 10.68 1.71
C ILE A 39 -11.72 10.43 1.37
N TYR A 40 -11.03 9.59 2.14
CA TYR A 40 -9.64 9.22 1.89
C TYR A 40 -9.48 8.01 0.97
N LEU A 41 -10.58 7.38 0.55
CA LEU A 41 -10.56 6.13 -0.23
C LEU A 41 -10.89 6.41 -1.69
N ASP A 42 -10.00 6.01 -2.60
CA ASP A 42 -10.16 6.14 -4.04
C ASP A 42 -10.43 4.77 -4.71
N THR A 43 -9.44 4.20 -5.40
CA THR A 43 -9.64 3.01 -6.24
C THR A 43 -9.46 1.71 -5.45
N PRO A 44 -10.46 0.80 -5.40
CA PRO A 44 -10.37 -0.46 -4.70
C PRO A 44 -9.73 -1.56 -5.56
N TYR A 45 -8.92 -2.40 -4.91
CA TYR A 45 -8.23 -3.55 -5.49
C TYR A 45 -8.42 -4.77 -4.59
N TYR A 46 -8.64 -5.93 -5.19
CA TYR A 46 -8.74 -7.18 -4.44
C TYR A 46 -7.36 -7.71 -4.08
N VAL A 47 -7.17 -8.10 -2.83
CA VAL A 47 -5.93 -8.70 -2.33
C VAL A 47 -6.17 -10.18 -2.05
N ALA A 48 -5.31 -11.01 -2.63
CA ALA A 48 -5.29 -12.44 -2.48
C ALA A 48 -3.89 -12.89 -2.02
N PRO A 49 -3.77 -14.05 -1.34
CA PRO A 49 -2.47 -14.64 -1.04
C PRO A 49 -1.68 -14.92 -2.32
N ALA A 50 -0.36 -14.76 -2.26
CA ALA A 50 0.52 -14.95 -3.41
C ALA A 50 0.62 -16.43 -3.84
N ASP A 51 0.55 -17.34 -2.88
CA ASP A 51 0.64 -18.79 -3.08
C ASP A 51 -0.14 -19.55 -1.99
N THR A 52 -0.24 -20.87 -2.17
CA THR A 52 -0.95 -21.77 -1.26
C THR A 52 -0.30 -21.84 0.13
N VAL A 53 1.02 -21.63 0.23
CA VAL A 53 1.74 -21.67 1.51
C VAL A 53 1.38 -20.45 2.37
N SER A 54 1.05 -19.34 1.73
CA SER A 54 0.68 -18.07 2.39
C SER A 54 -0.80 -17.98 2.80
N GLU A 55 -1.65 -18.94 2.40
CA GLU A 55 -3.10 -18.89 2.64
C GLU A 55 -3.46 -18.83 4.13
N GLU A 56 -2.79 -19.64 4.97
CA GLU A 56 -3.08 -19.70 6.40
C GLU A 56 -2.70 -18.38 7.09
N ALA A 57 -1.49 -17.87 6.83
CA ALA A 57 -1.03 -16.60 7.38
C ALA A 57 -1.94 -15.44 6.93
N PHE A 58 -2.31 -15.43 5.65
CA PHE A 58 -3.27 -14.46 5.11
C PHE A 58 -4.61 -14.51 5.84
N ALA A 59 -5.17 -15.71 6.03
CA ALA A 59 -6.43 -15.90 6.74
C ALA A 59 -6.36 -15.45 8.20
N VAL A 60 -5.28 -15.78 8.91
CA VAL A 60 -5.05 -15.36 10.30
C VAL A 60 -5.04 -13.83 10.42
N ILE A 61 -4.31 -13.14 9.53
CA ILE A 61 -4.24 -11.67 9.55
C ILE A 61 -5.61 -11.06 9.23
N ARG A 62 -6.29 -11.54 8.17
CA ARG A 62 -7.62 -11.09 7.77
C ARG A 62 -8.62 -11.23 8.92
N ASP A 63 -8.65 -12.40 9.56
CA ASP A 63 -9.62 -12.70 10.62
C ASP A 63 -9.30 -11.94 11.91
N ALA A 64 -8.00 -11.73 12.21
CA ALA A 64 -7.58 -10.88 13.31
C ALA A 64 -8.00 -9.40 13.11
N MET A 65 -7.84 -8.86 11.89
CA MET A 65 -8.31 -7.52 11.56
C MET A 65 -9.83 -7.41 11.68
N ALA A 66 -10.57 -8.39 11.16
CA ALA A 66 -12.03 -8.41 11.22
C ALA A 66 -12.53 -8.47 12.67
N GLY A 67 -11.97 -9.37 13.48
CA GLY A 67 -12.34 -9.54 14.89
C GLY A 67 -12.01 -8.32 15.75
N LYS A 68 -10.91 -7.60 15.43
CA LYS A 68 -10.48 -6.40 16.17
C LYS A 68 -11.00 -5.09 15.56
N LYS A 69 -11.75 -5.14 14.46
CA LYS A 69 -12.21 -3.97 13.70
C LYS A 69 -11.06 -3.04 13.27
N MET A 70 -9.96 -3.62 12.83
CA MET A 70 -8.78 -2.90 12.40
C MET A 70 -8.68 -2.85 10.87
N ALA A 71 -8.01 -1.83 10.37
CA ALA A 71 -7.51 -1.71 9.00
C ALA A 71 -5.98 -1.63 9.02
N GLY A 72 -5.34 -2.20 7.99
CA GLY A 72 -3.90 -2.09 7.78
C GLY A 72 -3.55 -0.84 6.98
N LEU A 73 -2.43 -0.20 7.31
CA LEU A 73 -1.82 0.88 6.53
C LEU A 73 -0.55 0.38 5.86
N ALA A 74 -0.35 0.72 4.60
CA ALA A 74 0.84 0.34 3.85
C ALA A 74 1.16 1.40 2.78
N ARG A 75 2.28 1.20 2.09
CA ARG A 75 2.60 1.91 0.85
C ARG A 75 2.88 0.91 -0.26
N ILE A 76 2.41 1.21 -1.46
CA ILE A 76 2.68 0.43 -2.67
C ILE A 76 3.16 1.34 -3.78
N VAL A 77 3.90 0.78 -4.74
CA VAL A 77 4.28 1.49 -5.96
C VAL A 77 3.27 1.12 -7.06
N LEU A 78 2.49 2.08 -7.51
CA LEU A 78 1.60 1.95 -8.66
C LEU A 78 1.96 3.02 -9.69
N TYR A 79 2.20 2.60 -10.94
CA TYR A 79 2.58 3.49 -12.04
C TYR A 79 3.79 4.39 -11.69
N SER A 80 4.84 3.78 -11.12
CA SER A 80 6.07 4.45 -10.69
C SER A 80 5.84 5.56 -9.65
N ARG A 81 4.72 5.53 -8.92
CA ARG A 81 4.43 6.43 -7.80
C ARG A 81 4.10 5.62 -6.57
N GLU A 82 4.78 5.93 -5.48
CA GLU A 82 4.41 5.42 -4.17
C GLU A 82 3.07 6.03 -3.74
N ARG A 83 2.15 5.18 -3.29
CA ARG A 83 0.82 5.54 -2.83
C ARG A 83 0.59 4.95 -1.45
N PRO A 84 0.11 5.75 -0.47
CA PRO A 84 -0.43 5.19 0.75
C PRO A 84 -1.68 4.39 0.42
N VAL A 85 -1.89 3.30 1.13
CA VAL A 85 -3.05 2.44 0.94
C VAL A 85 -3.59 1.95 2.26
N VAL A 86 -4.90 1.69 2.26
CA VAL A 86 -5.62 1.05 3.36
C VAL A 86 -5.99 -0.35 2.94
N ILE A 87 -5.77 -1.33 3.81
CA ILE A 87 -6.12 -2.74 3.60
C ILE A 87 -7.15 -3.16 4.64
N GLU A 88 -8.26 -3.72 4.18
CA GLU A 88 -9.38 -4.12 5.03
C GLU A 88 -9.84 -5.55 4.73
N PRO A 89 -10.34 -6.30 5.73
CA PRO A 89 -10.92 -7.61 5.50
C PRO A 89 -12.22 -7.49 4.68
N LEU A 90 -12.34 -8.31 3.63
CA LEU A 90 -13.52 -8.38 2.76
C LEU A 90 -13.86 -9.84 2.42
N GLY A 91 -14.83 -10.41 3.13
CA GLY A 91 -15.27 -11.79 2.92
C GLY A 91 -14.13 -12.78 3.13
N LYS A 92 -13.77 -13.55 2.09
CA LYS A 92 -12.64 -14.48 2.12
C LYS A 92 -11.30 -13.84 1.72
N GLY A 93 -11.30 -12.59 1.27
CA GLY A 93 -10.11 -11.85 0.87
C GLY A 93 -9.89 -10.61 1.70
N MET A 94 -9.11 -9.70 1.13
CA MET A 94 -8.96 -8.33 1.63
C MET A 94 -9.17 -7.35 0.47
N VAL A 95 -9.53 -6.12 0.79
CA VAL A 95 -9.60 -5.01 -0.16
C VAL A 95 -8.51 -4.02 0.19
N LEU A 96 -7.77 -3.59 -0.82
CA LEU A 96 -6.80 -2.51 -0.74
C LEU A 96 -7.41 -1.31 -1.45
N THR A 97 -7.33 -0.13 -0.84
CA THR A 97 -7.79 1.11 -1.46
C THR A 97 -6.69 2.16 -1.38
N THR A 98 -6.44 2.82 -2.50
CA THR A 98 -5.46 3.93 -2.62
C THR A 98 -6.03 5.26 -2.16
#